data_AF-A0A928AG37-F1
#
_entry.id   AF-A0A928AG37-F1
#
_cell.length_a   1.000
_cell.length_b   1.000
_cell.length_c   1.000
_cell.angle_alpha   90.00
_cell.angle_beta   90.00
_cell.angle_gamma   90.00
#
_symmetry.space_group_name_H-M   'P 1'
#
loop_
_entity.id
_entity.type
_entity.pdbx_description
1 polymer ?
#
loop_
_entity_poly.entity_id
_entity_poly.type
_entity_poly.pdbx_seq_one_letter_code
_entity_poly.pdbx_strand_id
1 'polypeptide(L)'
;MKLKELPKKHPWVKTIFWIVITAIISISIERSCGKIIPEEPMVVKEITDTVRIMHSYDFGDINDSLANIQLKRKLENIELAQRYEAEIIKKDKLRGHANSIKLDASFPNMKGYYLRGATSFFSYEMSSLDEQMIEFKLSFFDDLILNDIYCLILKIYKIENNQRIYYEEQCYNVNGVNNLIRIANSLPKGKFEFCVGFILKRDRLSEYPNTYQVSKIATKTI
;
A
#
# COMPACT_ATOMS: atom_id res chain seq x y z
N MET A 1 -23.13 -11.36 55.43
CA MET A 1 -24.11 -10.37 54.94
C MET A 1 -23.95 -10.27 53.42
N LYS A 2 -24.99 -10.58 52.63
CA LYS A 2 -24.87 -10.79 51.18
C LYS A 2 -24.71 -9.43 50.46
N LEU A 3 -23.62 -9.25 49.72
CA LEU A 3 -23.28 -8.06 48.91
C LEU A 3 -24.38 -7.64 47.90
N LYS A 4 -25.36 -8.50 47.64
CA LYS A 4 -26.48 -8.25 46.72
C LYS A 4 -27.60 -7.36 47.30
N GLU A 5 -27.59 -7.04 48.60
CA GLU A 5 -28.65 -6.23 49.24
C GLU A 5 -28.28 -4.76 49.48
N LEU A 6 -27.00 -4.39 49.37
CA LEU A 6 -26.52 -3.01 49.53
C LEU A 6 -27.11 -1.98 48.54
N PRO A 7 -27.33 -2.28 47.24
CA PRO A 7 -27.77 -1.24 46.29
C PRO A 7 -29.25 -0.84 46.45
N LYS A 8 -30.04 -1.56 47.27
CA LYS A 8 -31.44 -1.19 47.56
C LYS A 8 -31.59 -0.26 48.77
N LYS A 9 -30.61 -0.23 49.68
CA LYS A 9 -30.73 0.50 50.95
C LYS A 9 -30.15 1.91 50.91
N HIS A 10 -29.28 2.19 49.95
CA HIS A 10 -28.50 3.44 49.90
C HIS A 10 -28.28 3.93 48.45
N PRO A 11 -29.18 4.77 47.91
CA PRO A 11 -29.08 5.25 46.53
C PRO A 11 -27.82 6.08 46.25
N TRP A 12 -27.26 6.72 47.28
CA TRP A 12 -26.03 7.51 47.21
C TRP A 12 -24.79 6.68 46.81
N VAL A 13 -24.74 5.41 47.20
CA VAL A 13 -23.63 4.50 46.85
C VAL A 13 -23.63 4.19 45.35
N LYS A 14 -24.82 4.11 44.73
CA LYS A 14 -24.96 3.91 43.28
C LYS A 14 -24.48 5.15 42.51
N THR A 15 -24.76 6.35 43.02
CA THR A 15 -24.29 7.61 42.42
C THR A 15 -22.78 7.74 42.49
N ILE A 16 -22.17 7.44 43.65
CA ILE A 16 -20.70 7.46 43.82
C ILE A 16 -20.03 6.44 42.89
N PHE A 17 -20.59 5.23 42.79
CA PHE A 17 -20.07 4.19 41.89
C PHE A 17 -20.09 4.63 40.42
N TRP A 18 -21.18 5.26 39.98
CA TRP A 18 -21.25 5.80 38.62
C TRP A 18 -20.23 6.92 38.41
N ILE A 19 -20.07 7.86 39.34
CA ILE A 19 -19.07 8.94 39.22
C ILE A 19 -17.65 8.38 39.06
N VAL A 20 -17.29 7.36 39.85
CA VAL A 20 -15.96 6.71 39.76
C VAL A 20 -15.78 6.01 38.42
N ILE A 21 -16.80 5.30 37.92
CA ILE A 21 -16.75 4.68 36.59
C ILE A 21 -16.60 5.73 35.49
N THR A 22 -17.37 6.81 35.53
CA THR A 22 -17.27 7.87 34.52
C THR A 22 -15.88 8.51 34.52
N ALA A 23 -15.28 8.74 35.69
CA ALA A 23 -13.91 9.27 35.79
C ALA A 23 -12.86 8.33 35.19
N ILE A 24 -12.97 7.01 35.44
CA ILE A 24 -12.04 6.01 34.88
C ILE A 24 -12.17 5.93 33.35
N ILE A 25 -13.40 6.01 32.82
CA ILE A 25 -13.65 6.01 31.39
C ILE A 25 -13.09 7.29 30.76
N SER A 26 -13.32 8.47 31.34
CA SER A 26 -12.77 9.73 30.83
C SER A 26 -11.24 9.72 30.80
N ILE A 27 -10.58 9.23 31.85
CA ILE A 27 -9.11 9.10 31.89
C ILE A 27 -8.61 8.10 30.83
N SER A 28 -9.35 7.02 30.58
CA SER A 28 -8.99 6.03 29.54
C SER A 28 -9.16 6.57 28.13
N ILE A 29 -10.18 7.41 27.90
CA ILE A 29 -10.40 8.09 26.62
C ILE A 29 -9.31 9.14 26.39
N GLU A 30 -8.96 9.97 27.37
CA GLU A 30 -7.86 10.93 27.26
C GLU A 30 -6.52 10.25 26.95
N ARG A 31 -6.21 9.14 27.64
CA ARG A 31 -4.99 8.34 27.36
C ARG A 31 -4.99 7.71 25.98
N SER A 32 -6.16 7.41 25.41
CA SER A 32 -6.28 6.81 24.08
C SER A 32 -6.23 7.89 22.98
N CYS A 33 -6.85 9.05 23.20
CA CYS A 33 -6.84 10.18 22.26
C CYS A 33 -5.45 10.82 22.14
N GLY A 34 -4.65 10.86 23.21
CA GLY A 34 -3.25 11.32 23.14
C GLY A 34 -2.32 10.43 22.29
N LYS A 35 -2.76 9.22 21.91
CA LYS A 35 -2.02 8.29 21.04
C LYS A 35 -2.51 8.26 19.59
N ILE A 36 -3.64 8.90 19.28
CA ILE A 36 -4.29 8.83 17.96
C ILE A 36 -4.06 10.10 17.13
N ILE A 37 -3.63 11.21 17.75
CA ILE A 37 -3.26 12.42 17.02
C ILE A 37 -1.76 12.33 16.69
N PRO A 38 -1.36 12.15 15.42
CA PRO A 38 0.04 12.24 15.04
C PRO A 38 0.55 13.66 15.33
N GLU A 39 1.78 13.76 15.87
CA GLU A 39 2.43 15.02 16.27
C GLU A 39 2.68 16.00 15.11
N GLU A 40 2.41 15.59 13.86
CA GLU A 40 2.47 16.44 12.70
C GLU A 40 1.17 16.32 11.89
N PRO A 41 0.38 17.40 11.73
CA PRO A 41 -0.69 17.42 10.75
C PRO A 41 -0.07 17.34 9.36
N MET A 42 -0.05 16.14 8.78
CA MET A 42 0.35 15.96 7.39
C MET A 42 -0.80 16.46 6.51
N VAL A 43 -0.65 17.68 5.97
CA VAL A 43 -1.52 18.21 4.94
C VAL A 43 -1.34 17.34 3.70
N VAL A 44 -2.26 16.40 3.47
CA VAL A 44 -2.38 15.72 2.18
C VAL A 44 -2.95 16.76 1.21
N LYS A 45 -2.06 17.39 0.43
CA LYS A 45 -2.48 18.15 -0.74
C LYS A 45 -2.96 17.14 -1.78
N GLU A 46 -4.27 17.06 -1.99
CA GLU A 46 -4.79 16.55 -3.26
C GLU A 46 -4.17 17.39 -4.38
N ILE A 47 -3.32 16.76 -5.20
CA ILE A 47 -2.83 17.36 -6.43
C ILE A 47 -3.93 17.14 -7.47
N THR A 48 -5.00 17.91 -7.34
CA THR A 48 -5.97 18.14 -8.42
C THR A 48 -5.99 19.63 -8.68
N ASP A 49 -5.00 20.06 -9.45
CA ASP A 49 -5.09 21.16 -10.41
C ASP A 49 -3.68 21.36 -10.97
N THR A 50 -3.53 21.08 -12.26
CA THR A 50 -2.34 21.46 -13.02
C THR A 50 -2.22 22.98 -12.97
N VAL A 51 -1.49 23.50 -11.98
CA VAL A 51 -1.11 24.91 -11.91
C VAL A 51 -0.25 25.18 -13.14
N ARG A 52 -0.87 25.70 -14.19
CA ARG A 52 -0.15 26.26 -15.33
C ARG A 52 0.47 27.55 -14.83
N ILE A 53 1.72 27.48 -14.37
CA ILE A 53 2.49 28.67 -13.97
C ILE A 53 2.75 29.47 -15.25
N MET A 54 1.84 30.38 -15.58
CA MET A 54 2.06 31.39 -16.60
C MET A 54 2.86 32.51 -15.99
N HIS A 55 4.16 32.50 -16.23
CA HIS A 55 5.00 33.64 -15.90
C HIS A 55 4.73 34.76 -16.92
N SER A 56 3.85 35.70 -16.59
CA SER A 56 3.78 36.99 -17.30
C SER A 56 4.92 37.87 -16.81
N TYR A 57 5.80 38.27 -17.72
CA TYR A 57 6.89 39.18 -17.40
C TYR A 57 6.67 40.51 -18.12
N ASP A 58 6.65 41.58 -17.34
CA ASP A 58 6.70 42.94 -17.85
C ASP A 58 8.18 43.32 -18.00
N PHE A 59 8.66 43.28 -19.24
CA PHE A 59 10.01 43.71 -19.56
C PHE A 59 9.92 45.19 -19.88
N GLY A 60 10.49 46.02 -19.00
CA GLY A 60 10.80 47.40 -19.31
C GLY A 60 11.75 47.53 -20.51
N ASP A 61 12.22 48.75 -20.74
CA ASP A 61 12.89 49.18 -21.98
C ASP A 61 13.91 48.18 -22.55
N ILE A 62 13.73 47.79 -23.81
CA ILE A 62 14.38 46.64 -24.50
C ILE A 62 15.91 46.79 -24.63
N ASN A 63 16.42 47.99 -24.38
CA ASN A 63 17.83 48.35 -24.59
C ASN A 63 18.70 48.31 -23.32
N ASP A 64 18.18 47.92 -22.16
CA ASP A 64 18.98 47.86 -20.93
C ASP A 64 19.84 46.58 -20.89
N SER A 65 21.17 46.74 -20.83
CA SER A 65 22.12 45.61 -20.86
C SER A 65 21.95 44.69 -19.63
N LEU A 66 21.49 45.26 -18.51
CA LEU A 66 21.21 44.56 -17.28
C LEU A 66 19.95 43.69 -17.38
N ALA A 67 18.92 44.19 -18.09
CA ALA A 67 17.70 43.43 -18.36
C ALA A 67 18.00 42.21 -19.25
N ASN A 68 18.85 42.37 -20.27
CA ASN A 68 19.27 41.26 -21.14
C ASN A 68 20.08 40.17 -20.40
N ILE A 69 20.96 40.55 -19.48
CA ILE A 69 21.72 39.58 -18.66
C ILE A 69 20.77 38.83 -17.72
N GLN A 70 19.80 39.51 -17.10
CA GLN A 70 18.79 38.86 -16.27
C GLN A 70 17.88 37.94 -17.07
N LEU A 71 17.49 38.34 -18.29
CA LEU A 71 16.70 37.52 -19.20
C LEU A 71 17.43 36.22 -19.55
N LYS A 72 18.71 36.31 -19.90
CA LYS A 72 19.55 35.17 -20.25
C LYS A 72 19.66 34.17 -19.10
N ARG A 73 19.98 34.64 -17.88
CA ARG A 73 20.05 33.78 -16.69
C ARG A 73 18.71 33.10 -16.39
N LYS A 74 17.59 33.80 -16.60
CA LYS A 74 16.26 33.23 -16.37
C LYS A 74 15.89 32.19 -17.43
N LEU A 75 16.24 32.41 -18.69
CA LEU A 75 16.07 31.42 -19.76
C LEU A 75 16.91 30.16 -19.51
N GLU A 76 18.16 30.32 -19.07
CA GLU A 76 19.04 29.21 -18.67
C GLU A 76 18.42 28.40 -17.52
N ASN A 77 17.81 29.07 -16.53
CA ASN A 77 17.11 28.40 -15.43
C ASN A 77 15.86 27.63 -15.89
N ILE A 78 15.09 28.19 -16.82
CA ILE A 78 13.92 27.50 -17.40
C ILE A 78 14.37 26.27 -18.18
N GLU A 79 15.43 26.37 -18.98
CA GLU A 79 15.98 25.25 -19.73
C GLU A 79 16.49 24.13 -18.80
N LEU A 80 17.16 24.49 -17.70
CA LEU A 80 17.59 23.56 -16.66
C LEU A 80 16.40 22.83 -16.02
N ALA A 81 15.33 23.56 -15.69
CA ALA A 81 14.12 22.96 -15.12
C ALA A 81 13.46 21.99 -16.11
N GLN A 82 13.34 22.35 -17.39
CA GLN A 82 12.78 21.48 -18.43
C GLN A 82 13.60 20.20 -18.63
N ARG A 83 14.93 20.29 -18.61
CA ARG A 83 15.81 19.11 -18.69
C ARG A 83 15.62 18.19 -17.49
N TYR A 84 15.52 18.76 -16.30
CA TYR A 84 15.29 18.00 -15.06
C TYR A 84 13.93 17.29 -15.08
N GLU A 85 12.86 17.97 -15.49
CA GLU A 85 11.54 17.36 -15.66
C GLU A 85 11.57 16.21 -16.67
N ALA A 86 12.24 16.40 -17.81
CA ALA A 86 12.38 15.36 -18.82
C ALA A 86 13.14 14.13 -18.29
N GLU A 87 14.15 14.32 -17.44
CA GLU A 87 14.86 13.23 -16.77
C GLU A 87 14.00 12.50 -15.73
N ILE A 88 13.21 13.23 -14.93
CA ILE A 88 12.25 12.62 -13.99
C ILE A 88 11.23 11.78 -14.76
N ILE A 89 10.62 12.33 -15.80
CA ILE A 89 9.62 11.61 -16.63
C ILE A 89 10.23 10.37 -17.27
N LYS A 90 11.49 10.45 -17.73
CA LYS A 90 12.22 9.27 -18.24
C LYS A 90 12.47 8.23 -17.14
N LYS A 91 12.88 8.65 -15.94
CA LYS A 91 13.08 7.75 -14.79
C LYS A 91 11.78 7.09 -14.33
N ASP A 92 10.66 7.82 -14.34
CA ASP A 92 9.34 7.28 -14.01
C ASP A 92 8.78 6.35 -15.08
N LYS A 93 9.09 6.58 -16.37
CA LYS A 93 8.78 5.63 -17.44
C LYS A 93 9.62 4.35 -17.37
N LEU A 94 10.88 4.44 -16.93
CA LEU A 94 11.77 3.29 -16.75
C LEU A 94 11.43 2.46 -15.49
N ARG A 95 10.88 3.10 -14.46
CA ARG A 95 10.25 2.42 -13.33
C ARG A 95 8.89 1.88 -13.80
N GLY A 96 8.87 0.69 -14.39
CA GLY A 96 7.62 0.01 -14.78
C GLY A 96 6.56 0.18 -13.68
N HIS A 97 5.36 0.63 -14.06
CA HIS A 97 4.31 0.98 -13.11
C HIS A 97 3.92 -0.27 -12.32
N ALA A 98 4.37 -0.32 -11.06
CA ALA A 98 4.00 -1.39 -10.16
C ALA A 98 2.48 -1.43 -10.00
N ASN A 99 1.93 -2.63 -9.85
CA ASN A 99 0.52 -2.84 -9.62
C ASN A 99 0.10 -2.14 -8.33
N SER A 100 -0.94 -1.31 -8.42
CA SER A 100 -1.51 -0.64 -7.26
C SER A 100 -2.20 -1.66 -6.36
N ILE A 101 -2.11 -1.46 -5.05
CA ILE A 101 -2.88 -2.24 -4.07
C ILE A 101 -4.38 -2.12 -4.37
N LYS A 102 -5.09 -3.25 -4.34
CA LYS A 102 -6.54 -3.29 -4.50
C LYS A 102 -7.22 -3.10 -3.14
N LEU A 103 -7.57 -1.86 -2.81
CA LEU A 103 -8.16 -1.50 -1.51
C LEU A 103 -9.59 -2.03 -1.32
N ASP A 104 -10.33 -2.24 -2.41
CA ASP A 104 -11.70 -2.78 -2.43
C ASP A 104 -11.75 -4.32 -2.50
N ALA A 105 -10.62 -5.00 -2.29
CA ALA A 105 -10.55 -6.45 -2.32
C ALA A 105 -11.35 -7.06 -1.15
N SER A 106 -12.63 -7.34 -1.40
CA SER A 106 -13.53 -7.98 -0.43
C SER A 106 -13.95 -9.39 -0.89
N PHE A 107 -13.80 -10.35 0.04
CA PHE A 107 -14.20 -11.75 -0.08
C PHE A 107 -15.21 -12.08 1.06
N PRO A 108 -16.48 -11.68 0.92
CA PRO A 108 -17.42 -11.60 2.05
C PRO A 108 -17.78 -12.97 2.67
N ASN A 109 -17.77 -14.03 1.87
CA ASN A 109 -18.18 -15.37 2.30
C ASN A 109 -17.00 -16.30 2.61
N MET A 110 -15.77 -15.80 2.49
CA MET A 110 -14.58 -16.64 2.42
C MET A 110 -14.23 -17.26 3.77
N LYS A 111 -14.11 -18.59 3.79
CA LYS A 111 -13.58 -19.36 4.92
C LYS A 111 -12.18 -19.92 4.67
N GLY A 112 -11.72 -19.90 3.42
CA GLY A 112 -10.40 -20.39 3.02
C GLY A 112 -10.23 -20.37 1.50
N TYR A 113 -9.22 -21.09 1.00
CA TYR A 113 -8.87 -21.09 -0.42
C TYR A 113 -8.73 -22.50 -0.97
N TYR A 114 -9.17 -22.72 -2.21
CA TYR A 114 -8.72 -23.86 -3.01
C TYR A 114 -7.47 -23.46 -3.79
N LEU A 115 -6.37 -24.20 -3.58
CA LEU A 115 -5.11 -23.93 -4.25
C LEU A 115 -5.06 -24.63 -5.60
N ARG A 116 -4.81 -23.87 -6.67
CA ARG A 116 -4.59 -24.38 -8.02
C ARG A 116 -3.26 -23.87 -8.55
N GLY A 117 -2.60 -24.67 -9.39
CA GLY A 117 -1.37 -24.25 -10.06
C GLY A 117 -1.66 -23.17 -11.10
N ALA A 118 -0.83 -22.12 -11.13
CA ALA A 118 -0.93 -21.03 -12.10
C ALA A 118 0.07 -21.10 -13.27
N THR A 119 0.93 -22.12 -13.32
CA THR A 119 2.05 -22.20 -14.28
C THR A 119 1.62 -22.21 -15.74
N SER A 120 0.37 -22.57 -16.05
CA SER A 120 -0.20 -22.52 -17.40
C SER A 120 -0.75 -21.14 -17.81
N PHE A 121 -0.78 -20.16 -16.90
CA PHE A 121 -1.41 -18.86 -17.14
C PHE A 121 -0.41 -17.72 -17.28
N PHE A 122 0.70 -17.77 -16.56
CA PHE A 122 1.73 -16.73 -16.60
C PHE A 122 3.14 -17.29 -16.33
N SER A 123 4.15 -16.58 -16.82
CA SER A 123 5.54 -16.72 -16.37
C SER A 123 5.78 -15.85 -15.13
N TYR A 124 6.64 -16.33 -14.24
CA TYR A 124 6.90 -15.74 -12.93
C TYR A 124 8.39 -15.58 -12.69
N GLU A 125 8.79 -14.36 -12.32
CA GLU A 125 10.13 -14.05 -11.84
C GLU A 125 10.06 -13.27 -10.54
N MET A 126 11.01 -13.53 -9.64
CA MET A 126 11.13 -12.83 -8.35
C MET A 126 12.57 -12.42 -8.14
N SER A 127 12.78 -11.16 -7.75
CA SER A 127 14.10 -10.60 -7.43
C SER A 127 14.71 -11.21 -6.16
N SER A 128 15.97 -10.87 -5.86
CA SER A 128 16.62 -11.36 -4.65
C SER A 128 16.05 -10.71 -3.39
N LEU A 129 16.15 -11.41 -2.26
CA LEU A 129 15.87 -10.86 -0.93
C LEU A 129 17.01 -9.98 -0.38
N ASP A 130 18.06 -9.74 -1.16
CA ASP A 130 19.16 -8.83 -0.79
C ASP A 130 18.89 -7.38 -1.22
N GLU A 131 17.88 -7.17 -2.06
CA GLU A 131 17.51 -5.85 -2.56
C GLU A 131 16.62 -5.09 -1.56
N GLN A 132 16.59 -3.76 -1.64
CA GLN A 132 15.71 -2.93 -0.80
C GLN A 132 14.22 -3.20 -1.06
N MET A 133 13.89 -3.64 -2.28
CA MET A 133 12.54 -3.95 -2.73
C MET A 133 12.52 -5.39 -3.25
N ILE A 134 11.45 -6.11 -2.94
CA ILE A 134 11.19 -7.43 -3.53
C ILE A 134 10.22 -7.19 -4.69
N GLU A 135 10.63 -7.62 -5.87
CA GLU A 135 9.86 -7.49 -7.10
C GLU A 135 9.38 -8.86 -7.57
N PHE A 136 8.10 -8.95 -7.91
CA PHE A 136 7.47 -10.10 -8.51
C PHE A 136 6.92 -9.70 -9.88
N LYS A 137 7.49 -10.27 -10.94
CA LYS A 137 7.07 -10.05 -12.32
C LYS A 137 6.19 -11.20 -12.75
N LEU A 138 4.98 -10.89 -13.20
CA LEU A 138 4.05 -11.85 -13.78
C LEU A 138 3.76 -11.45 -15.22
N SER A 139 4.00 -12.34 -16.18
CA SER A 139 3.68 -12.09 -17.58
C SER A 139 2.66 -13.13 -18.06
N PHE A 140 1.42 -12.72 -18.28
CA PHE A 140 0.35 -13.62 -18.71
C PHE A 140 0.56 -14.07 -20.16
N PHE A 141 0.24 -15.32 -20.48
CA PHE A 141 0.38 -15.84 -21.84
C PHE A 141 -0.78 -15.43 -22.76
N ASP A 142 -1.96 -15.20 -22.17
CA ASP A 142 -3.20 -14.83 -22.85
C ASP A 142 -3.74 -13.55 -22.21
N ASP A 143 -4.10 -12.56 -23.02
CA ASP A 143 -4.65 -11.29 -22.56
C ASP A 143 -6.16 -11.39 -22.24
N LEU A 144 -6.86 -12.37 -22.82
CA LEU A 144 -8.29 -12.58 -22.62
C LEU A 144 -8.62 -12.87 -21.15
N ILE A 145 -7.78 -13.67 -20.48
CA ILE A 145 -7.97 -14.02 -19.08
C ILE A 145 -7.92 -12.80 -18.15
N LEU A 146 -7.21 -11.74 -18.54
CA LEU A 146 -7.06 -10.54 -17.70
C LEU A 146 -8.41 -9.90 -17.37
N ASN A 147 -9.37 -10.00 -18.28
CA ASN A 147 -10.73 -9.49 -18.08
C ASN A 147 -11.50 -10.29 -17.02
N ASP A 148 -11.12 -11.54 -16.78
CA ASP A 148 -11.75 -12.43 -15.81
C ASP A 148 -11.05 -12.41 -14.46
N ILE A 149 -9.85 -11.84 -14.37
CA ILE A 149 -9.13 -11.71 -13.10
C ILE A 149 -9.77 -10.62 -12.24
N TYR A 150 -10.07 -10.97 -11.00
CA TYR A 150 -10.56 -10.03 -9.99
C TYR A 150 -9.41 -9.25 -9.36
N CYS A 151 -8.36 -9.95 -8.95
CA CYS A 151 -7.17 -9.36 -8.36
C CYS A 151 -5.97 -10.31 -8.49
N LEU A 152 -4.78 -9.72 -8.48
CA LEU A 152 -3.56 -10.46 -8.16
C LEU A 152 -3.47 -10.60 -6.63
N ILE A 153 -2.86 -11.69 -6.18
CA ILE A 153 -2.69 -11.98 -4.76
C ILE A 153 -1.24 -12.38 -4.48
N LEU A 154 -0.69 -11.80 -3.43
CA LEU A 154 0.60 -12.16 -2.86
C LEU A 154 0.36 -12.66 -1.45
N LYS A 155 0.81 -13.87 -1.15
CA LYS A 155 0.83 -14.44 0.20
C LYS A 155 2.26 -14.76 0.59
N ILE A 156 2.64 -14.37 1.79
CA ILE A 156 3.97 -14.61 2.35
C ILE A 156 3.79 -15.48 3.59
N TYR A 157 4.53 -16.58 3.65
CA TYR A 157 4.62 -17.44 4.82
C TYR A 157 6.06 -17.47 5.32
N LYS A 158 6.25 -17.35 6.63
CA LYS A 158 7.53 -17.66 7.27
C LYS A 158 7.61 -19.16 7.54
N ILE A 159 8.72 -19.79 7.18
CA ILE A 159 8.94 -21.22 7.44
C ILE A 159 9.80 -21.35 8.69
N GLU A 160 9.19 -21.84 9.78
CA GLU A 160 9.88 -22.16 11.04
C GLU A 160 9.59 -23.62 11.41
N ASN A 161 10.61 -24.39 11.79
CA ASN A 161 10.45 -25.81 12.17
C ASN A 161 9.64 -26.65 11.14
N ASN A 162 9.85 -26.40 9.85
CA ASN A 162 9.08 -27.00 8.73
C ASN A 162 7.56 -26.71 8.73
N GLN A 163 7.10 -25.73 9.51
CA GLN A 163 5.72 -25.25 9.50
C GLN A 163 5.62 -23.89 8.81
N ARG A 164 4.51 -23.69 8.09
CA ARG A 164 4.18 -22.42 7.44
C ARG A 164 3.43 -21.54 8.44
N ILE A 165 4.06 -20.43 8.84
CA ILE A 165 3.46 -19.40 9.68
C ILE A 165 3.00 -18.28 8.75
N TYR A 166 1.73 -17.90 8.86
CA TYR A 166 1.18 -16.77 8.11
C TYR A 166 1.94 -15.49 8.45
N TYR A 167 2.40 -14.78 7.41
CA TYR A 167 3.12 -13.51 7.58
C TYR A 167 2.29 -12.35 7.03
N GLU A 168 1.95 -12.39 5.74
CA GLU A 168 1.25 -11.30 5.07
C GLU A 168 0.44 -11.81 3.88
N GLU A 169 -0.67 -11.15 3.58
CA GLU A 169 -1.46 -11.36 2.38
C GLU A 169 -1.95 -10.01 1.85
N GLN A 170 -1.70 -9.74 0.57
CA GLN A 170 -2.06 -8.48 -0.06
C GLN A 170 -2.63 -8.72 -1.46
N CYS A 171 -3.67 -7.97 -1.80
CA CYS A 171 -4.30 -7.98 -3.12
C CYS A 171 -3.88 -6.75 -3.94
N TYR A 172 -3.71 -6.94 -5.25
CA TYR A 172 -3.32 -5.90 -6.20
C TYR A 172 -4.23 -5.88 -7.43
N ASN A 173 -4.36 -4.71 -8.05
CA ASN A 173 -5.03 -4.57 -9.34
C ASN A 173 -4.20 -5.22 -10.45
N VAL A 174 -4.84 -5.58 -11.56
CA VAL A 174 -4.17 -6.08 -12.77
C VAL A 174 -3.87 -4.90 -13.69
N ASN A 175 -2.65 -4.82 -14.22
CA ASN A 175 -2.14 -3.72 -15.05
C ASN A 175 -1.83 -4.19 -16.49
N GLY A 176 -2.58 -5.16 -17.00
CA GLY A 176 -2.40 -5.74 -18.34
C GLY A 176 -1.63 -7.06 -18.32
N VAL A 177 -0.97 -7.38 -19.43
CA VAL A 177 -0.26 -8.66 -19.62
C VAL A 177 0.95 -8.77 -18.70
N ASN A 178 1.72 -7.69 -18.55
CA ASN A 178 2.90 -7.63 -17.72
C ASN A 178 2.57 -6.90 -16.42
N ASN A 179 2.69 -7.62 -15.32
CA ASN A 179 2.40 -7.12 -13.98
C ASN A 179 3.67 -7.16 -13.14
N LEU A 180 3.85 -6.14 -12.32
CA LEU A 180 4.95 -5.98 -11.38
C LEU A 180 4.38 -5.69 -10.00
N ILE A 181 4.44 -6.65 -9.09
CA ILE A 181 4.19 -6.40 -7.67
C ILE A 181 5.52 -6.03 -7.03
N ARG A 182 5.58 -4.89 -6.35
CA ARG A 182 6.77 -4.42 -5.65
C ARG A 182 6.42 -4.16 -4.19
N ILE A 183 7.15 -4.79 -3.28
CA ILE A 183 7.02 -4.59 -1.83
C ILE A 183 8.36 -4.17 -1.23
N ALA A 184 8.32 -3.40 -0.15
CA ALA A 184 9.52 -3.10 0.62
C ALA A 184 10.06 -4.38 1.27
N ASN A 185 11.37 -4.57 1.24
CA ASN A 185 12.00 -5.73 1.86
C ASN A 185 12.22 -5.52 3.37
N SER A 186 11.12 -5.45 4.13
CA SER A 186 11.11 -5.32 5.59
C SER A 186 11.14 -6.67 6.32
N LEU A 187 11.25 -7.79 5.59
CA LEU A 187 11.23 -9.14 6.16
C LEU A 187 12.41 -9.35 7.12
N PRO A 188 12.22 -9.99 8.28
CA PRO A 188 13.34 -10.37 9.14
C PRO A 188 14.16 -11.49 8.50
N LYS A 189 15.36 -11.76 9.04
CA LYS A 189 16.15 -12.94 8.66
C LYS A 189 15.33 -14.21 8.81
N GLY A 190 15.46 -15.13 7.87
CA GLY A 190 14.75 -16.41 7.90
C GLY A 190 14.40 -16.96 6.53
N LYS A 191 13.65 -18.06 6.52
CA LYS A 191 13.18 -18.73 5.31
C LYS A 191 11.71 -18.38 5.07
N PHE A 192 11.37 -18.00 3.85
CA PHE A 192 10.03 -17.55 3.47
C PHE A 192 9.55 -18.28 2.23
N GLU A 193 8.24 -18.51 2.16
CA GLU A 193 7.54 -18.94 0.95
C GLU A 193 6.67 -17.81 0.44
N PHE A 194 6.93 -17.41 -0.80
CA PHE A 194 6.17 -16.40 -1.52
C PHE A 194 5.24 -17.11 -2.50
N CYS A 195 3.95 -16.94 -2.31
CA CYS A 195 2.90 -17.46 -3.18
C CYS A 195 2.31 -16.29 -3.94
N VAL A 196 2.47 -16.28 -5.26
CA VAL A 196 1.97 -15.20 -6.13
C VAL A 196 1.00 -15.79 -7.15
N GLY A 197 -0.12 -15.12 -7.36
CA GLY A 197 -1.18 -15.66 -8.19
C GLY A 197 -2.31 -14.68 -8.43
N PHE A 198 -3.48 -15.22 -8.76
CA PHE A 198 -4.70 -14.45 -8.98
C PHE A 198 -5.95 -15.23 -8.55
N ILE A 199 -7.03 -14.48 -8.39
CA ILE A 199 -8.39 -15.01 -8.18
C ILE A 199 -9.28 -14.47 -9.31
N LEU A 200 -10.16 -15.32 -9.85
CA LEU A 200 -11.09 -14.92 -10.90
C LEU A 200 -12.34 -14.24 -10.31
N LYS A 201 -12.95 -13.33 -11.08
CA LYS A 201 -14.18 -12.60 -10.72
C LYS A 201 -15.32 -13.54 -10.31
N ARG A 202 -15.46 -14.67 -11.02
CA ARG A 202 -16.46 -15.70 -10.73
C ARG A 202 -16.31 -16.34 -9.34
N ASP A 203 -15.08 -16.41 -8.83
CA ASP A 203 -14.75 -17.08 -7.57
C ASP A 203 -14.83 -16.14 -6.36
N ARG A 204 -15.01 -14.82 -6.57
CA ARG A 204 -15.01 -13.78 -5.53
C ARG A 204 -16.01 -14.04 -4.40
N LEU A 205 -17.20 -14.51 -4.74
CA LEU A 205 -18.32 -14.69 -3.80
C LEU A 205 -18.37 -16.11 -3.20
N SER A 206 -17.45 -16.98 -3.60
CA SER A 206 -17.39 -18.36 -3.15
C SER A 206 -16.90 -18.45 -1.70
N GLU A 207 -17.38 -19.46 -0.97
CA GLU A 207 -16.91 -19.77 0.38
C GLU A 207 -15.43 -20.20 0.38
N TYR A 208 -15.01 -20.85 -0.70
CA TYR A 208 -13.64 -21.28 -0.96
C TYR A 208 -13.22 -20.83 -2.38
N PRO A 209 -12.79 -19.57 -2.57
CA PRO A 209 -12.35 -19.08 -3.87
C PRO A 209 -11.18 -19.90 -4.41
N ASN A 210 -11.20 -20.20 -5.71
CA ASN A 210 -10.06 -20.80 -6.39
C ASN A 210 -8.93 -19.76 -6.50
N THR A 211 -7.78 -20.07 -5.91
CA THR A 211 -6.56 -19.27 -6.04
C THR A 211 -5.58 -19.97 -6.96
N TYR A 212 -5.33 -19.38 -8.12
CA TYR A 212 -4.35 -19.87 -9.09
C TYR A 212 -3.01 -19.25 -8.76
N GLN A 213 -2.07 -20.02 -8.20
CA GLN A 213 -0.80 -19.49 -7.70
C GLN A 213 0.40 -20.37 -8.03
N VAL A 214 1.57 -19.73 -8.02
CA VAL A 214 2.88 -20.36 -8.02
C VAL A 214 3.57 -19.99 -6.71
N SER A 215 4.41 -20.88 -6.18
CA SER A 215 5.18 -20.59 -4.96
C SER A 215 6.68 -20.69 -5.19
N LYS A 216 7.43 -19.85 -4.49
CA LYS A 216 8.89 -19.85 -4.47
C LYS A 216 9.37 -19.68 -3.05
N ILE A 217 10.32 -20.52 -2.66
CA ILE A 217 10.97 -20.45 -1.36
C ILE A 217 12.27 -19.67 -1.51
N ALA A 218 12.51 -18.72 -0.62
CA ALA A 218 13.75 -17.95 -0.54
C ALA A 218 14.18 -17.77 0.92
N THR A 219 15.48 -17.63 1.12
CA THR A 219 16.08 -17.47 2.46
C THR A 219 16.76 -16.11 2.54
N LYS A 220 16.38 -15.31 3.52
CA LYS A 220 17.02 -14.03 3.85
C LYS A 220 18.10 -14.26 4.90
N THR A 221 19.34 -13.93 4.55
CA THR A 221 20.54 -14.19 5.38
C THR A 221 20.94 -12.96 6.22
N ILE A 222 20.59 -11.75 5.77
CA ILE A 222 20.95 -10.45 6.38
C ILE A 222 19.70 -9.62 6.70
#